data_AF-A0A259S1F6-F1
#
_entry.id   AF-A0A259S1F6-F1
#
_cell.length_a   1.000
_cell.length_b   1.000
_cell.length_c   1.000
_cell.angle_alpha   90.00
_cell.angle_beta   90.00
_cell.angle_gamma   90.00
#
_symmetry.space_group_name_H-M   'P 1'
#
loop_
_entity.id
_entity.type
_entity.pdbx_description
1 polymer ?
#
loop_
_entity_poly.entity_id
_entity_poly.type
_entity_poly.pdbx_seq_one_letter_code
_entity_poly.pdbx_strand_id
1 'polypeptide(L)'
;MPGLVSPALHGLVADLVEYGQAIRQTGLIVWQGNAFMSSVKIRTGFSSPLPRHPHFRSSCLSHVFVVLITMMCTGFASVAQADLYRWTTKDGMVHYGDNMPSSQALEGYDLINPTTGEVIRHIDRAKTPQELAAEAAAKTAEEKKQAEEEAQARRDHMLLDLYSNTSDLERARKQRLDEIDGLIKQTENAIARAHKRSINAAAESEKKAALRDLLQLRKNLFDLKERRDEASKRFDDDLRRFEQLQAEDKSSGQAGK
;
A
#
# COMPACT_ATOMS: atom_id res chain seq x y z
N MET A 1 18.00 40.07 -9.26
CA MET A 1 19.38 39.54 -9.34
C MET A 1 19.82 39.18 -7.93
N PRO A 2 20.54 38.07 -7.76
CA PRO A 2 20.14 36.85 -7.03
C PRO A 2 20.72 36.82 -5.60
N GLY A 3 20.33 35.98 -4.65
CA GLY A 3 20.18 34.52 -4.71
C GLY A 3 21.46 33.86 -4.20
N LEU A 4 21.37 33.01 -3.16
CA LEU A 4 22.11 31.74 -3.06
C LEU A 4 21.75 31.00 -1.78
N VAL A 5 20.98 29.94 -2.00
CA VAL A 5 20.61 28.87 -1.08
C VAL A 5 21.83 27.97 -0.88
N SER A 6 22.10 27.58 0.36
CA SER A 6 23.18 26.64 0.71
C SER A 6 22.72 25.17 0.52
N PRO A 7 23.62 24.25 0.12
CA PRO A 7 23.29 22.96 -0.46
C PRO A 7 23.34 21.83 0.57
N ALA A 8 22.21 21.19 0.86
CA ALA A 8 22.19 20.00 1.72
C ALA A 8 21.06 19.00 1.37
N LEU A 9 20.73 18.88 0.08
CA LEU A 9 19.65 18.00 -0.39
C LEU A 9 19.99 17.32 -1.74
N HIS A 10 21.23 16.84 -1.89
CA HIS A 10 21.66 16.06 -3.06
C HIS A 10 22.30 14.70 -2.72
N GLY A 11 22.11 14.19 -1.50
CA GLY A 11 22.68 12.91 -1.06
C GLY A 11 21.71 11.75 -0.89
N LEU A 12 20.40 11.96 -1.05
CA LEU A 12 19.38 10.99 -0.60
C LEU A 12 18.30 10.72 -1.67
N VAL A 13 18.71 10.66 -2.94
CA VAL A 13 17.85 10.22 -4.06
C VAL A 13 18.50 9.08 -4.87
N ALA A 14 19.72 8.65 -4.53
CA ALA A 14 20.43 7.63 -5.29
C ALA A 14 20.20 6.16 -4.84
N ASP A 15 19.58 5.91 -3.68
CA ASP A 15 19.53 4.55 -3.08
C ASP A 15 18.17 3.84 -3.17
N LEU A 16 17.21 4.36 -3.94
CA LEU A 16 15.85 3.78 -4.04
C LEU A 16 15.41 3.40 -5.47
N VAL A 17 16.35 3.21 -6.39
CA VAL A 17 16.06 2.68 -7.74
C VAL A 17 16.56 1.24 -7.94
N GLU A 18 17.30 0.66 -6.99
CA GLU A 18 17.93 -0.66 -7.15
C GLU A 18 17.30 -1.76 -6.28
N TYR A 19 15.98 -1.74 -6.09
CA TYR A 19 15.24 -2.82 -5.40
C TYR A 19 13.91 -3.19 -6.06
N GLY A 20 13.84 -3.09 -7.40
CA GLY A 20 12.62 -3.34 -8.19
C GLY A 20 12.82 -4.18 -9.46
N GLN A 21 13.93 -4.91 -9.59
CA GLN A 21 14.25 -5.72 -10.77
C GLN A 21 14.96 -7.03 -10.37
N ALA A 22 14.28 -7.96 -9.69
CA ALA A 22 14.86 -9.29 -9.44
C ALA A 22 13.84 -10.43 -9.20
N ILE A 23 12.63 -10.38 -9.79
CA ILE A 23 11.72 -11.55 -9.81
C ILE A 23 11.10 -11.71 -11.20
N ARG A 24 11.93 -11.79 -12.23
CA ARG A 24 11.60 -12.40 -13.52
C ARG A 24 12.89 -12.94 -14.13
N GLN A 25 13.24 -14.18 -13.80
CA GLN A 25 13.88 -15.18 -14.68
C GLN A 25 14.59 -16.25 -13.85
N THR A 26 13.96 -17.41 -13.73
CA THR A 26 14.49 -18.78 -13.46
C THR A 26 13.35 -19.58 -12.81
N GLY A 27 12.96 -20.78 -13.20
CA GLY A 27 13.20 -21.66 -14.34
C GLY A 27 11.96 -22.57 -14.39
N LEU A 28 11.37 -22.79 -15.56
CA LEU A 28 11.57 -24.02 -16.33
C LEU A 28 11.50 -25.30 -15.45
N ILE A 29 10.29 -25.81 -15.22
CA ILE A 29 10.09 -27.24 -14.93
C ILE A 29 9.06 -27.79 -15.90
N VAL A 30 9.57 -28.73 -16.69
CA VAL A 30 8.93 -29.63 -17.63
C VAL A 30 7.85 -30.47 -16.94
N TRP A 31 6.66 -30.57 -17.53
CA TRP A 31 5.87 -31.79 -17.44
C TRP A 31 5.24 -32.10 -18.80
N GLN A 32 5.49 -33.33 -19.24
CA GLN A 32 5.10 -33.88 -20.52
C GLN A 32 3.59 -33.95 -20.71
N GLY A 33 3.20 -33.96 -21.98
CA GLY A 33 1.83 -34.07 -22.42
C GLY A 33 1.18 -35.41 -22.11
N ASN A 34 -0.15 -35.39 -22.16
CA ASN A 34 -0.89 -36.54 -22.61
C ASN A 34 -1.91 -36.06 -23.64
N ALA A 35 -1.73 -36.55 -24.86
CA ALA A 35 -2.64 -36.37 -25.97
C ALA A 35 -3.89 -37.22 -25.73
N PHE A 36 -5.06 -36.63 -25.89
CA PHE A 36 -6.24 -37.39 -26.30
C PHE A 36 -7.05 -36.56 -27.28
N MET A 37 -6.79 -36.81 -28.56
CA MET A 37 -7.69 -36.48 -29.65
C MET A 37 -8.98 -37.27 -29.48
N SER A 38 -10.13 -36.61 -29.54
CA SER A 38 -11.30 -37.22 -30.15
C SER A 38 -12.15 -36.15 -30.80
N SER A 39 -12.12 -36.19 -32.13
CA SER A 39 -13.06 -35.58 -33.07
C SER A 39 -14.50 -35.66 -32.60
N VAL A 40 -15.27 -34.57 -32.70
CA VAL A 40 -16.68 -34.66 -33.11
C VAL A 40 -17.00 -33.48 -34.02
N LYS A 41 -17.49 -33.84 -35.20
CA LYS A 41 -17.77 -32.98 -36.35
C LYS A 41 -19.28 -32.92 -36.52
N ILE A 42 -19.82 -31.70 -36.46
CA ILE A 42 -20.87 -31.09 -37.31
C ILE A 42 -22.23 -31.81 -37.48
N ARG A 43 -23.28 -30.97 -37.33
CA ARG A 43 -24.57 -30.92 -38.04
C ARG A 43 -25.76 -31.78 -37.60
N THR A 44 -26.79 -31.02 -37.21
CA THR A 44 -28.16 -31.03 -37.75
C THR A 44 -28.81 -32.37 -38.06
N GLY A 45 -29.92 -32.60 -37.37
CA GLY A 45 -31.02 -33.41 -37.87
C GLY A 45 -31.55 -34.37 -36.82
N PHE A 46 -32.82 -34.72 -37.00
CA PHE A 46 -33.55 -35.80 -36.33
C PHE A 46 -34.29 -35.39 -35.04
N SER A 47 -35.55 -34.97 -35.16
CA SER A 47 -36.76 -35.82 -35.27
C SER A 47 -36.96 -36.74 -34.05
N SER A 48 -37.97 -36.35 -33.26
CA SER A 48 -38.67 -37.12 -32.23
C SER A 48 -39.17 -38.49 -32.71
N PRO A 49 -39.45 -39.42 -31.76
CA PRO A 49 -40.86 -39.76 -31.53
C PRO A 49 -41.21 -39.98 -30.05
N LEU A 50 -42.36 -39.46 -29.62
CA LEU A 50 -43.04 -39.88 -28.39
C LEU A 50 -44.29 -40.72 -28.72
N PRO A 51 -44.69 -41.64 -27.82
CA PRO A 51 -45.61 -42.73 -28.12
C PRO A 51 -47.10 -42.32 -28.10
N ARG A 52 -47.89 -43.21 -28.73
CA ARG A 52 -49.34 -43.12 -28.97
C ARG A 52 -50.21 -43.52 -27.76
N HIS A 53 -51.47 -43.07 -27.88
CA HIS A 53 -52.75 -43.64 -27.40
C HIS A 53 -53.48 -42.82 -26.31
N PRO A 54 -54.81 -42.91 -26.19
CA PRO A 54 -55.84 -43.14 -27.21
C PRO A 54 -57.03 -42.14 -27.15
N HIS A 55 -57.72 -42.07 -28.29
CA HIS A 55 -59.10 -41.64 -28.57
C HIS A 55 -59.90 -40.84 -27.52
N PHE A 56 -60.20 -39.57 -27.83
CA PHE A 56 -61.48 -38.96 -27.46
C PHE A 56 -61.96 -37.98 -28.54
N ARG A 57 -63.27 -37.97 -28.74
CA ARG A 57 -63.98 -37.44 -29.91
C ARG A 57 -64.30 -35.95 -29.74
N SER A 58 -64.35 -35.24 -30.87
CA SER A 58 -65.18 -34.05 -31.16
C SER A 58 -64.78 -32.68 -30.58
N SER A 59 -64.35 -31.75 -31.44
CA SER A 59 -65.05 -30.47 -31.75
C SER A 59 -64.10 -29.41 -32.34
N CYS A 60 -64.26 -29.11 -33.63
CA CYS A 60 -63.45 -28.20 -34.45
C CYS A 60 -63.51 -26.70 -34.09
N LEU A 61 -64.04 -26.30 -32.94
CA LEU A 61 -64.19 -24.88 -32.60
C LEU A 61 -63.02 -24.27 -31.79
N SER A 62 -62.09 -25.08 -31.28
CA SER A 62 -61.05 -24.59 -30.36
C SER A 62 -59.70 -24.19 -31.01
N HIS A 63 -59.44 -24.59 -32.26
CA HIS A 63 -58.15 -24.31 -32.91
C HIS A 63 -58.03 -22.91 -33.52
N VAL A 64 -59.16 -22.25 -33.82
CA VAL A 64 -59.17 -20.88 -34.31
C VAL A 64 -58.71 -19.90 -33.21
N PHE A 65 -59.03 -20.20 -31.95
CA PHE A 65 -58.68 -19.34 -30.81
C PHE A 65 -57.18 -19.38 -30.46
N VAL A 66 -56.53 -20.54 -30.63
CA VAL A 66 -55.10 -20.71 -30.30
C VAL A 66 -54.18 -20.04 -31.35
N VAL A 67 -54.55 -20.09 -32.63
CA VAL A 67 -53.79 -19.41 -33.70
C VAL A 67 -53.89 -17.88 -33.58
N LEU A 68 -55.05 -17.37 -33.15
CA LEU A 68 -55.28 -15.93 -32.94
C LEU A 68 -54.52 -15.38 -31.73
N ILE A 69 -54.33 -16.19 -30.67
CA ILE A 69 -53.50 -15.83 -29.51
C ILE A 69 -52.00 -15.84 -29.84
N THR A 70 -51.54 -16.73 -30.73
CA THR A 70 -50.11 -16.85 -31.06
C THR A 70 -49.64 -15.75 -32.03
N MET A 71 -50.55 -15.22 -32.86
CA MET A 71 -50.27 -14.12 -33.80
C MET A 71 -50.27 -12.73 -33.13
N MET A 72 -50.76 -12.63 -31.89
CA MET A 72 -50.85 -11.38 -31.12
C MET A 72 -49.68 -11.17 -30.15
N CYS A 73 -48.58 -11.92 -30.30
CA CYS A 73 -47.39 -11.82 -29.44
C CYS A 73 -46.10 -11.34 -30.15
N THR A 74 -46.13 -11.09 -31.45
CA THR A 74 -44.99 -10.50 -32.18
C THR A 74 -45.08 -8.97 -32.17
N GLY A 75 -44.70 -8.37 -31.04
CA GLY A 75 -44.75 -6.91 -30.88
C GLY A 75 -44.09 -6.39 -29.61
N PHE A 76 -43.06 -7.04 -29.07
CA PHE A 76 -42.18 -6.36 -28.12
C PHE A 76 -41.21 -5.49 -28.92
N ALA A 77 -41.67 -4.29 -29.28
CA ALA A 77 -40.76 -3.21 -29.61
C ALA A 77 -39.85 -3.01 -28.39
N SER A 78 -38.55 -3.24 -28.56
CA SER A 78 -37.56 -2.77 -27.60
C SER A 78 -37.66 -1.26 -27.56
N VAL A 79 -38.41 -0.73 -26.58
CA VAL A 79 -38.42 0.70 -26.30
C VAL A 79 -37.00 1.00 -25.83
N ALA A 80 -36.18 1.53 -26.74
CA ALA A 80 -34.92 2.15 -26.36
C ALA A 80 -35.29 3.27 -25.38
N GLN A 81 -35.10 3.02 -24.09
CA GLN A 81 -35.27 4.03 -23.06
C GLN A 81 -34.21 5.09 -23.34
N ALA A 82 -34.62 6.23 -23.89
CA ALA A 82 -33.73 7.34 -24.11
C ALA A 82 -33.33 7.90 -22.74
N ASP A 83 -32.05 7.81 -22.40
CA ASP A 83 -31.48 8.41 -21.20
C ASP A 83 -31.70 9.93 -21.25
N LEU A 84 -32.43 10.49 -20.28
CA LEU A 84 -32.71 11.92 -20.19
C LEU A 84 -31.74 12.56 -19.18
N TYR A 85 -30.96 13.53 -19.62
CA TYR A 85 -29.96 14.20 -18.80
C TYR A 85 -30.50 15.54 -18.30
N ARG A 86 -30.19 15.88 -17.04
CA ARG A 86 -30.37 17.22 -16.47
C ARG A 86 -29.02 17.78 -16.07
N TRP A 87 -28.68 18.95 -16.55
CA TRP A 87 -27.45 19.66 -16.18
C TRP A 87 -27.73 21.14 -15.93
N THR A 88 -26.86 21.77 -15.16
CA THR A 88 -26.94 23.21 -14.88
C THR A 88 -25.82 23.91 -15.65
N THR A 89 -26.14 24.99 -16.36
CA THR A 89 -25.14 25.83 -17.03
C THR A 89 -24.49 26.81 -16.06
N LYS A 90 -23.34 27.39 -16.45
CA LYS A 90 -22.63 28.40 -15.66
C LYS A 90 -23.49 29.62 -15.29
N ASP A 91 -24.49 29.92 -16.12
CA ASP A 91 -25.46 31.00 -15.90
C ASP A 91 -26.58 30.61 -14.90
N GLY A 92 -26.52 29.41 -14.32
CA GLY A 92 -27.49 28.89 -13.36
C GLY A 92 -28.76 28.33 -14.00
N MET A 93 -28.83 28.22 -15.33
CA MET A 93 -30.00 27.68 -16.03
C MET A 93 -29.94 26.16 -16.10
N VAL A 94 -31.01 25.50 -15.65
CA VAL A 94 -31.17 24.04 -15.70
C VAL A 94 -31.72 23.63 -17.07
N HIS A 95 -31.03 22.71 -17.74
CA HIS A 95 -31.44 22.15 -19.02
C HIS A 95 -31.74 20.67 -18.89
N TYR A 96 -32.69 20.21 -19.72
CA TYR A 96 -33.07 18.81 -19.87
C TYR A 96 -32.90 18.43 -21.33
N GLY A 97 -32.26 17.31 -21.61
CA GLY A 97 -32.05 16.87 -22.99
C GLY A 97 -31.56 15.44 -23.08
N ASP A 98 -31.83 14.81 -24.21
CA ASP A 98 -31.32 13.50 -24.61
C ASP A 98 -29.86 13.57 -25.09
N ASN A 99 -29.41 14.75 -25.52
CA ASN A 99 -28.05 14.99 -25.99
C ASN A 99 -27.36 16.11 -25.18
N MET A 100 -26.54 15.72 -24.22
CA MET A 100 -25.78 16.66 -23.39
C MET A 100 -24.48 17.09 -24.08
N PRO A 101 -24.17 18.41 -24.14
CA PRO A 101 -22.88 18.89 -24.64
C PRO A 101 -21.71 18.40 -23.78
N SER A 102 -20.61 18.00 -24.41
CA SER A 102 -19.43 17.45 -23.72
C SER A 102 -18.79 18.40 -22.69
N SER A 103 -18.95 19.72 -22.87
CA SER A 103 -18.46 20.72 -21.91
C SER A 103 -19.15 20.64 -20.55
N GLN A 104 -20.43 20.26 -20.52
CA GLN A 104 -21.25 20.18 -19.30
C GLN A 104 -21.05 18.87 -18.55
N ALA A 105 -20.55 17.83 -19.22
CA ALA A 105 -20.22 16.55 -18.59
C ALA A 105 -19.17 16.67 -17.47
N LEU A 106 -18.33 17.72 -17.51
CA LEU A 106 -17.27 17.98 -16.53
C LEU A 106 -17.80 18.68 -15.26
N GLU A 107 -18.93 19.37 -15.33
CA GLU A 107 -19.49 20.16 -14.21
C GLU A 107 -20.45 19.35 -13.32
N GLY A 108 -20.71 18.10 -13.70
CA GLY A 108 -21.65 17.20 -13.03
C GLY A 108 -23.06 17.29 -13.65
N TYR A 109 -23.78 16.17 -13.64
CA TYR A 109 -25.11 16.06 -14.24
C TYR A 109 -25.93 14.96 -13.58
N ASP A 110 -27.24 15.06 -13.73
CA ASP A 110 -28.20 14.07 -13.27
C ASP A 110 -28.73 13.26 -14.46
N LEU A 111 -28.81 11.94 -14.29
CA LEU A 111 -29.58 11.07 -15.15
C LEU A 111 -31.00 10.96 -14.59
N ILE A 112 -31.99 11.21 -15.44
CA ILE A 112 -33.40 11.29 -15.07
C ILE A 112 -34.20 10.24 -15.82
N ASN A 113 -35.18 9.65 -15.15
CA ASN A 113 -36.14 8.76 -15.78
C ASN A 113 -37.07 9.57 -16.70
N PRO A 114 -37.12 9.26 -18.01
CA PRO A 114 -37.91 10.03 -18.96
C PRO A 114 -39.43 9.96 -18.71
N THR A 115 -39.91 8.95 -17.99
CA THR A 115 -41.34 8.74 -17.72
C THR A 115 -41.76 9.31 -16.36
N THR A 116 -40.94 9.18 -15.32
CA THR A 116 -41.29 9.61 -13.96
C THR A 116 -40.68 10.96 -13.56
N GLY A 117 -39.66 11.45 -14.29
CA GLY A 117 -38.94 12.67 -13.96
C GLY A 117 -38.04 12.56 -12.73
N GLU A 118 -37.87 11.35 -12.19
CA GLU A 118 -37.05 11.07 -11.01
C GLU A 118 -35.57 10.94 -11.36
N VAL A 119 -34.68 11.42 -10.48
CA VAL A 119 -33.23 11.28 -10.66
C VAL A 119 -32.84 9.82 -10.42
N ILE A 120 -32.40 9.16 -11.49
CA ILE A 120 -31.86 7.80 -11.46
C ILE A 120 -30.45 7.83 -10.84
N ARG A 121 -29.63 8.81 -11.21
CA ARG A 121 -28.23 8.90 -10.76
C ARG A 121 -27.70 10.33 -10.84
N HIS A 122 -27.07 10.81 -9.77
CA HIS A 122 -26.27 12.04 -9.78
C HIS A 122 -24.81 11.71 -10.12
N ILE A 123 -24.18 12.50 -10.99
CA ILE A 123 -22.75 12.45 -11.28
C ILE A 123 -22.15 13.79 -10.89
N ASP A 124 -21.23 13.75 -9.93
CA ASP A 124 -20.54 14.95 -9.44
C ASP A 124 -19.61 15.55 -10.50
N ARG A 125 -19.27 16.83 -10.32
CA ARG A 125 -18.26 17.50 -11.13
C ARG A 125 -16.92 16.76 -11.09
N ALA A 126 -16.17 16.83 -12.19
CA ALA A 126 -14.79 16.41 -12.20
C ALA A 126 -13.99 17.26 -11.19
N LYS A 127 -13.32 16.60 -10.24
CA LYS A 127 -12.44 17.27 -9.27
C LYS A 127 -11.40 18.10 -10.01
N THR A 128 -11.17 19.33 -9.55
CA THR A 128 -10.10 20.16 -10.12
C THR A 128 -8.75 19.50 -9.85
N PRO A 129 -7.72 19.75 -10.68
CA PRO A 129 -6.37 19.24 -10.42
C PRO A 129 -5.84 19.62 -9.03
N GLN A 130 -6.24 20.78 -8.51
CA GLN A 130 -5.88 21.26 -7.18
C GLN A 130 -6.58 20.48 -6.05
N GLU A 131 -7.88 20.21 -6.18
CA GLU A 131 -8.63 19.39 -5.20
C GLU A 131 -8.10 17.95 -5.18
N LEU A 132 -7.80 17.38 -6.35
CA LEU A 132 -7.21 16.04 -6.44
C LEU A 132 -5.81 15.98 -5.81
N ALA A 133 -4.99 17.01 -6.00
CA ALA A 133 -3.69 17.12 -5.35
C ALA A 133 -3.81 17.27 -3.83
N ALA A 134 -4.78 18.04 -3.33
CA ALA A 134 -5.03 18.22 -1.91
C ALA A 134 -5.52 16.92 -1.24
N GLU A 135 -6.42 16.18 -1.89
CA GLU A 135 -6.89 14.87 -1.42
C GLU A 135 -5.76 13.83 -1.40
N ALA A 136 -4.91 13.80 -2.43
CA ALA A 136 -3.74 12.94 -2.44
C ALA A 136 -2.75 13.30 -1.32
N ALA A 137 -2.53 14.59 -1.06
CA ALA A 137 -1.70 15.04 0.05
C ALA A 137 -2.29 14.67 1.42
N ALA A 138 -3.61 14.81 1.60
CA ALA A 138 -4.30 14.40 2.82
C ALA A 138 -4.22 12.89 3.04
N LYS A 139 -4.48 12.09 1.99
CA LYS A 139 -4.39 10.63 2.05
C LYS A 139 -2.98 10.16 2.39
N THR A 140 -1.96 10.73 1.75
CA THR A 140 -0.56 10.38 2.06
C THR A 140 -0.15 10.79 3.47
N ALA A 141 -0.67 11.90 4.01
CA ALA A 141 -0.44 12.29 5.40
C ALA A 141 -1.12 11.32 6.39
N GLU A 142 -2.34 10.89 6.09
CA GLU A 142 -3.07 9.91 6.89
C GLU A 142 -2.41 8.52 6.86
N GLU A 143 -2.00 8.05 5.69
CA GLU A 143 -1.24 6.80 5.52
C GLU A 143 0.08 6.84 6.31
N LYS A 144 0.79 7.97 6.30
CA LYS A 144 2.01 8.15 7.12
C LYS A 144 1.71 8.09 8.61
N LYS A 145 0.66 8.77 9.07
CA LYS A 145 0.25 8.77 10.48
C LYS A 145 -0.13 7.37 10.95
N GLN A 146 -0.92 6.64 10.16
CA GLN A 146 -1.28 5.25 10.44
C GLN A 146 -0.03 4.36 10.48
N ALA A 147 0.88 4.49 9.52
CA ALA A 147 2.13 3.71 9.50
C ALA A 147 3.03 4.00 10.71
N GLU A 148 3.09 5.26 11.17
CA GLU A 148 3.83 5.67 12.37
C GLU A 148 3.21 5.09 13.65
N GLU A 149 1.87 5.13 13.77
CA GLU A 149 1.12 4.56 14.89
C GLU A 149 1.30 3.04 14.95
N GLU A 150 1.17 2.34 13.83
CA GLU A 150 1.43 0.90 13.76
C GLU A 150 2.89 0.55 14.08
N ALA A 151 3.84 1.36 13.61
CA ALA A 151 5.25 1.14 13.92
C ALA A 151 5.54 1.34 15.41
N GLN A 152 4.90 2.33 16.05
CA GLN A 152 4.99 2.53 17.49
C GLN A 152 4.36 1.35 18.25
N ALA A 153 3.15 0.92 17.88
CA ALA A 153 2.48 -0.21 18.51
C ALA A 153 3.29 -1.51 18.40
N ARG A 154 3.94 -1.75 17.24
CA ARG A 154 4.86 -2.88 17.08
C ARG A 154 6.08 -2.77 18.01
N ARG A 155 6.67 -1.59 18.15
CA ARG A 155 7.80 -1.37 19.08
C ARG A 155 7.38 -1.59 20.52
N ASP A 156 6.23 -1.06 20.92
CA ASP A 156 5.68 -1.22 22.27
C ASP A 156 5.42 -2.69 22.60
N HIS A 157 4.83 -3.43 21.65
CA HIS A 157 4.60 -4.87 21.81
C HIS A 157 5.92 -5.64 21.97
N MET A 158 6.93 -5.34 21.14
CA MET A 158 8.26 -5.96 21.28
C MET A 158 8.90 -5.65 22.63
N LEU A 159 8.72 -4.44 23.14
CA LEU A 159 9.30 -4.02 24.42
C LEU A 159 8.68 -4.78 25.60
N LEU A 160 7.36 -4.98 25.58
CA LEU A 160 6.64 -5.79 26.56
C LEU A 160 6.93 -7.29 26.46
N ASP A 161 7.16 -7.79 25.25
CA ASP A 161 7.48 -9.21 25.00
C ASP A 161 8.91 -9.57 25.42
N LEU A 162 9.88 -8.69 25.11
CA LEU A 162 11.30 -8.95 25.39
C LEU A 162 11.67 -8.75 26.86
N TYR A 163 10.99 -7.83 27.56
CA TYR A 163 11.35 -7.45 28.93
C TYR A 163 10.17 -7.59 29.87
N SER A 164 10.31 -8.43 30.90
CA SER A 164 9.24 -8.64 31.89
C SER A 164 9.16 -7.52 32.93
N ASN A 165 10.27 -6.80 33.19
CA ASN A 165 10.34 -5.72 34.15
C ASN A 165 11.45 -4.72 33.79
N THR A 166 11.43 -3.54 34.41
CA THR A 166 12.39 -2.47 34.14
C THR A 166 13.83 -2.88 34.41
N SER A 167 14.06 -3.73 35.43
CA SER A 167 15.41 -4.19 35.79
C SER A 167 16.05 -5.08 34.71
N ASP A 168 15.25 -5.82 33.94
CA ASP A 168 15.74 -6.62 32.82
C ASP A 168 16.19 -5.74 31.66
N LEU A 169 15.44 -4.68 31.38
CA LEU A 169 15.80 -3.67 30.39
C LEU A 169 17.07 -2.91 30.81
N GLU A 170 17.20 -2.53 32.08
CA GLU A 170 18.42 -1.90 32.61
C GLU A 170 19.64 -2.82 32.52
N ARG A 171 19.45 -4.12 32.78
CA ARG A 171 20.52 -5.14 32.63
C ARG A 171 20.97 -5.25 31.18
N ALA A 172 20.02 -5.31 30.24
CA ALA A 172 20.31 -5.33 28.81
C ALA A 172 21.04 -4.06 28.35
N ARG A 173 20.58 -2.88 28.83
CA ARG A 173 21.28 -1.60 28.62
C ARG A 173 22.71 -1.68 29.11
N LYS A 174 22.92 -2.08 30.36
CA LYS A 174 24.25 -2.17 30.97
C LYS A 174 25.16 -3.08 30.17
N GLN A 175 24.70 -4.29 29.84
CA GLN A 175 25.48 -5.23 29.05
C GLN A 175 25.88 -4.62 27.70
N ARG A 176 24.94 -3.97 27.01
CA ARG A 176 25.21 -3.37 25.70
C ARG A 176 26.20 -2.22 25.77
N LEU A 177 26.11 -1.37 26.81
CA LEU A 177 27.06 -0.28 27.00
C LEU A 177 28.44 -0.82 27.38
N ASP A 178 28.52 -1.81 28.27
CA ASP A 178 29.77 -2.45 28.68
C ASP A 178 30.50 -3.10 27.47
N GLU A 179 29.76 -3.71 26.53
CA GLU A 179 30.30 -4.23 25.27
C GLU A 179 30.97 -3.13 24.43
N ILE A 180 30.28 -2.00 24.22
CA ILE A 180 30.81 -0.89 23.42
C ILE A 180 31.99 -0.22 24.14
N ASP A 181 31.89 -0.03 25.45
CA ASP A 181 32.97 0.53 26.28
C ASP A 181 34.23 -0.36 26.22
N GLY A 182 34.06 -1.69 26.13
CA GLY A 182 35.15 -2.63 25.87
C GLY A 182 35.87 -2.36 24.54
N LEU A 183 35.11 -2.12 23.46
CA LEU A 183 35.65 -1.78 22.14
C LEU A 183 36.34 -0.41 22.12
N ILE A 184 35.76 0.57 22.81
CA ILE A 184 36.36 1.91 23.00
C ILE A 184 37.72 1.76 23.67
N LYS A 185 37.80 1.05 24.80
CA LYS A 185 39.04 0.83 25.54
C LYS A 185 40.09 0.09 24.70
N GLN A 186 39.68 -0.91 23.92
CA GLN A 186 40.57 -1.62 23.00
C GLN A 186 41.15 -0.69 21.94
N THR A 187 40.31 0.18 21.37
CA THR A 187 40.69 1.16 20.35
C THR A 187 41.60 2.25 20.92
N GLU A 188 41.32 2.76 22.11
CA GLU A 188 42.18 3.73 22.81
C GLU A 188 43.58 3.14 23.07
N ASN A 189 43.65 1.89 23.52
CA ASN A 189 44.92 1.19 23.67
C ASN A 189 45.65 1.01 22.33
N ALA A 190 44.92 0.75 21.24
CA ALA A 190 45.50 0.68 19.89
C ALA A 190 46.06 2.03 19.43
N ILE A 191 45.35 3.14 19.71
CA ILE A 191 45.82 4.51 19.44
C ILE A 191 47.11 4.77 20.20
N ALA A 192 47.17 4.45 21.50
CA ALA A 192 48.36 4.65 22.31
C ALA A 192 49.57 3.89 21.73
N ARG A 193 49.37 2.64 21.27
CA ARG A 193 50.41 1.85 20.60
C ARG A 193 50.83 2.47 19.26
N ALA A 194 49.88 2.87 18.42
CA ALA A 194 50.16 3.50 17.12
C ALA A 194 50.90 4.84 17.29
N HIS A 195 50.53 5.63 18.29
CA HIS A 195 51.20 6.87 18.64
C HIS A 195 52.66 6.61 19.07
N LYS A 196 52.90 5.62 19.94
CA LYS A 196 54.26 5.22 20.32
C LYS A 196 55.08 4.75 19.12
N ARG A 197 54.50 3.97 18.19
CA ARG A 197 55.16 3.59 16.93
C ARG A 197 55.54 4.82 16.09
N SER A 198 54.66 5.81 16.00
CA SER A 198 54.94 7.03 15.22
C SER A 198 56.08 7.88 15.78
N ILE A 199 56.27 7.88 17.10
CA ILE A 199 57.34 8.61 17.78
C ILE A 199 58.67 7.85 17.64
N ASN A 200 58.64 6.52 17.79
CA ASN A 200 59.84 5.68 17.81
C ASN A 200 60.27 5.19 16.41
N ALA A 201 59.55 5.57 15.35
CA ALA A 201 59.86 5.15 13.99
C ALA A 201 61.21 5.71 13.53
N ALA A 202 62.09 4.83 13.05
CA ALA A 202 63.39 5.22 12.51
C ALA A 202 63.30 5.63 11.04
N ALA A 203 62.34 5.07 10.28
CA ALA A 203 62.10 5.39 8.89
C ALA A 203 60.86 6.29 8.71
N GLU A 204 60.94 7.26 7.79
CA GLU A 204 59.82 8.16 7.49
C GLU A 204 58.60 7.43 6.92
N SER A 205 58.81 6.33 6.19
CA SER A 205 57.73 5.47 5.69
C SER A 205 56.93 4.81 6.82
N GLU A 206 57.62 4.33 7.86
CA GLU A 206 57.01 3.74 9.06
C GLU A 206 56.22 4.78 9.85
N LYS A 207 56.79 5.99 10.02
CA LYS A 207 56.11 7.11 10.66
C LYS A 207 54.82 7.48 9.93
N LYS A 208 54.86 7.61 8.60
CA LYS A 208 53.68 7.89 7.76
C LYS A 208 52.63 6.77 7.85
N ALA A 209 53.05 5.51 7.90
CA ALA A 209 52.12 4.39 8.12
C ALA A 209 51.44 4.48 9.50
N ALA A 210 52.21 4.70 10.57
CA ALA A 210 51.67 4.84 11.92
C ALA A 210 50.72 6.05 12.07
N LEU A 211 50.99 7.17 11.38
CA LEU A 211 50.10 8.33 11.36
C LEU A 211 48.78 8.04 10.63
N ARG A 212 48.82 7.30 9.51
CA ARG A 212 47.61 6.84 8.82
C ARG A 212 46.77 5.92 9.70
N ASP A 213 47.40 4.94 10.35
CA ASP A 213 46.73 4.07 11.33
C ASP A 213 46.05 4.88 12.44
N LEU A 214 46.76 5.88 12.97
CA LEU A 214 46.26 6.72 14.06
C LEU A 214 45.03 7.54 13.64
N LEU A 215 45.00 8.06 12.41
CA LEU A 215 43.83 8.74 11.86
C LEU A 215 42.63 7.80 11.77
N GLN A 216 42.83 6.58 11.25
CA GLN A 216 41.75 5.59 11.14
C GLN A 216 41.22 5.15 12.50
N LEU A 217 42.13 4.89 13.46
CA LEU A 217 41.75 4.51 14.82
C LEU A 217 41.01 5.62 15.56
N ARG A 218 41.39 6.90 15.35
CA ARG A 218 40.67 8.04 15.93
C ARG A 218 39.28 8.21 15.34
N LYS A 219 39.10 7.97 14.03
CA LYS A 219 37.78 7.95 13.41
C LYS A 219 36.93 6.84 14.02
N ASN A 220 37.45 5.61 14.07
CA ASN A 220 36.75 4.48 14.69
C ASN A 220 36.37 4.76 16.15
N LEU A 221 37.24 5.41 16.93
CA LEU A 221 36.94 5.80 18.30
C LEU A 221 35.77 6.80 18.38
N PHE A 222 35.72 7.77 17.47
CA PHE A 222 34.60 8.71 17.38
C PHE A 222 33.29 7.97 17.07
N ASP A 223 33.30 7.11 16.05
CA ASP A 223 32.13 6.32 15.64
C ASP A 223 31.64 5.41 16.79
N LEU A 224 32.56 4.80 17.56
CA LEU A 224 32.21 3.98 18.72
C LEU A 224 31.58 4.80 19.86
N LYS A 225 32.08 6.03 20.11
CA LYS A 225 31.51 6.93 21.12
C LYS A 225 30.11 7.41 20.73
N GLU A 226 29.91 7.75 19.46
CA GLU A 226 28.59 8.10 18.93
C GLU A 226 27.60 6.92 19.08
N ARG A 227 28.01 5.71 18.68
CA ARG A 227 27.19 4.49 18.86
C ARG A 227 26.84 4.23 20.32
N ARG A 228 27.79 4.47 21.25
CA ARG A 228 27.56 4.32 22.68
C ARG A 228 26.50 5.30 23.17
N ASP A 229 26.61 6.56 22.77
CA ASP A 229 25.68 7.61 23.18
C ASP A 229 24.29 7.43 22.57
N GLU A 230 24.21 7.01 21.30
CA GLU A 230 22.95 6.61 20.68
C GLU A 230 22.31 5.42 21.39
N ALA A 231 23.10 4.37 21.71
CA ALA A 231 22.60 3.22 22.43
C ALA A 231 22.05 3.63 23.80
N SER A 232 22.78 4.48 24.55
CA SER A 232 22.29 4.99 25.83
C SER A 232 20.95 5.70 25.66
N LYS A 233 20.85 6.64 24.71
CA LYS A 233 19.61 7.40 24.48
C LYS A 233 18.43 6.48 24.13
N ARG A 234 18.63 5.52 23.23
CA ARG A 234 17.59 4.56 22.84
C ARG A 234 17.09 3.77 24.05
N PHE A 235 17.99 3.24 24.87
CA PHE A 235 17.60 2.53 26.09
C PHE A 235 16.92 3.44 27.12
N ASP A 236 17.35 4.69 27.25
CA ASP A 236 16.71 5.67 28.15
C ASP A 236 15.27 6.02 27.66
N ASP A 237 15.05 6.07 26.35
CA ASP A 237 13.73 6.26 25.73
C ASP A 237 12.85 5.02 25.93
N ASP A 238 13.40 3.83 25.68
CA ASP A 238 12.72 2.55 25.88
C ASP A 238 12.32 2.36 27.35
N LEU A 239 13.19 2.73 28.31
CA LEU A 239 12.89 2.65 29.74
C LEU A 239 11.67 3.50 30.10
N ARG A 240 11.64 4.76 29.64
CA ARG A 240 10.51 5.67 29.87
C ARG A 240 9.23 5.16 29.23
N ARG A 241 9.32 4.63 28.00
CA ARG A 241 8.15 4.08 27.30
C ARG A 241 7.63 2.83 28.00
N PHE A 242 8.51 1.94 28.44
CA PHE A 242 8.14 0.73 29.16
C PHE A 242 7.43 1.04 30.47
N GLU A 243 7.90 2.03 31.24
CA GLU A 243 7.25 2.49 32.46
C GLU A 243 5.83 3.03 32.19
N GLN A 244 5.65 3.79 31.11
CA GLN A 244 4.32 4.26 30.69
C GLN A 244 3.39 3.10 30.35
N LEU A 245 3.86 2.15 29.55
CA LEU A 245 3.06 0.97 29.17
C LEU A 245 2.65 0.13 30.39
N GLN A 246 3.54 -0.03 31.38
CA GLN A 246 3.20 -0.70 32.63
C GLN A 246 2.18 0.07 33.47
N ALA A 247 2.23 1.40 33.47
CA ALA A 247 1.28 2.24 34.19
C ALA A 247 -0.11 2.18 33.53
N GLU A 248 -0.16 2.21 32.19
CA GLU A 248 -1.37 2.06 31.38
C GLU A 248 -2.03 0.69 31.64
N ASP A 249 -1.27 -0.41 31.61
CA ASP A 249 -1.76 -1.75 31.89
C ASP A 249 -2.37 -1.87 33.30
N LYS A 250 -1.66 -1.38 34.33
CA LYS A 250 -2.16 -1.36 35.72
C LYS A 250 -3.46 -0.55 35.86
N SER A 251 -3.54 0.60 35.18
CA SER A 251 -4.74 1.43 35.19
C SER A 251 -5.93 0.73 34.54
N SER A 252 -5.70 0.00 33.45
CA SER A 252 -6.74 -0.74 32.72
C SER A 252 -7.27 -1.93 33.54
N GLY A 253 -6.39 -2.65 34.25
CA GLY A 253 -6.76 -3.77 35.12
C GLY A 253 -7.52 -3.35 36.39
N GLN A 254 -7.37 -2.09 36.82
CA GLN A 254 -8.07 -1.57 37.99
C GLN A 254 -9.44 -0.94 37.65
N ALA A 255 -9.65 -0.48 36.42
CA ALA A 255 -10.94 0.04 35.95
C ALA A 255 -11.97 -1.06 35.59
N GLY A 256 -11.52 -2.32 35.46
CA GLY A 256 -12.36 -3.47 35.15
C GLY A 256 -12.84 -4.30 36.34
N LYS A 257 -12.62 -3.85 37.59
CA LYS A 257 -13.10 -4.48 38.84
C LYS A 257 -14.12 -3.59 39.54
#